data_AF-A0A645FJK4-F1
#
_entry.id   AF-A0A645FJK4-F1
#
_cell.length_a   1.000
_cell.length_b   1.000
_cell.length_c   1.000
_cell.angle_alpha   90.00
_cell.angle_beta   90.00
_cell.angle_gamma   90.00
#
_symmetry.space_group_name_H-M   'P 1'
#
loop_
_entity.id
_entity.type
_entity.pdbx_description
1 polymer ?
#
loop_
_entity_poly.entity_id
_entity_poly.type
_entity_poly.pdbx_seq_one_letter_code
_entity_poly.pdbx_strand_id
1 'polypeptide(L)'
;MQKLEDKEQEKNRDYKRIIRTAIITARNAPSHERVITTLEDWGVSANETFFLGGMKKDRILARLKPHMFFDDQKSHLESEAGDIPMVHIPFGIANKIIE
;
A
#
# COMPACT_ATOMS: atom_id res chain seq x y z
N MET A 1 14.21 -8.45 -4.95
CA MET A 1 14.14 -7.14 -5.64
C MET A 1 14.39 -5.99 -4.68
N GLN A 2 13.56 -5.74 -3.63
CA GLN A 2 13.78 -4.64 -2.68
C GLN A 2 15.20 -4.62 -2.08
N LYS A 3 15.68 -5.74 -1.54
CA LYS A 3 17.07 -5.85 -1.01
C LYS A 3 18.17 -5.53 -2.03
N LEU A 4 17.90 -5.68 -3.33
CA LEU A 4 18.85 -5.29 -4.38
C LEU A 4 18.80 -3.78 -4.59
N GLU A 5 17.60 -3.20 -4.65
CA GLU A 5 17.42 -1.74 -4.73
C GLU A 5 17.99 -1.01 -3.50
N ASP A 6 17.86 -1.58 -2.30
CA ASP A 6 18.44 -1.04 -1.06
C ASP A 6 19.97 -0.95 -1.17
N LYS A 7 20.61 -2.05 -1.61
CA LYS A 7 22.06 -2.10 -1.83
C LYS A 7 22.52 -1.12 -2.91
N GLU A 8 21.75 -0.92 -3.96
CA GLU A 8 22.08 0.07 -4.99
C GLU A 8 21.92 1.51 -4.48
N GLN A 9 20.92 1.76 -3.62
CA GLN A 9 20.73 3.05 -2.97
C GLN A 9 21.85 3.38 -1.96
N GLU A 10 22.40 2.37 -1.26
CA GLU A 10 23.58 2.53 -0.39
C GLU A 10 24.84 2.93 -1.18
N LYS A 11 25.04 2.35 -2.36
CA LYS A 11 26.18 2.66 -3.23
C LYS A 11 26.03 4.00 -3.94
N ASN A 12 24.80 4.36 -4.31
CA ASN A 12 24.49 5.57 -5.06
C ASN A 12 23.26 6.26 -4.46
N ARG A 13 23.49 7.38 -3.76
CA ARG A 13 22.43 8.17 -3.12
C ARG A 13 21.42 8.76 -4.11
N ASP A 14 21.80 8.92 -5.38
CA ASP A 14 20.95 9.43 -6.46
C ASP A 14 20.15 8.32 -7.17
N TYR A 15 20.36 7.05 -6.79
CA TYR A 15 19.61 5.93 -7.34
C TYR A 15 18.10 6.08 -7.09
N LYS A 16 17.32 5.99 -8.17
CA LYS A 16 15.86 5.97 -8.10
C LYS A 16 15.37 4.55 -8.21
N ARG A 17 14.68 4.08 -7.16
CA ARG A 17 13.99 2.78 -7.17
C ARG A 17 13.08 2.66 -8.38
N ILE A 18 13.10 1.49 -8.99
CA ILE A 18 12.29 1.15 -10.15
C ILE A 18 10.86 0.86 -9.71
N ILE A 19 10.71 0.18 -8.57
CA ILE A 19 9.40 -0.14 -8.00
C ILE A 19 9.22 0.66 -6.71
N ARG A 20 8.08 1.35 -6.61
CA ARG A 20 7.64 2.00 -5.37
C ARG A 20 6.32 1.40 -4.94
N THR A 21 6.26 1.00 -3.69
CA THR A 21 5.09 0.42 -3.06
C THR A 21 4.56 1.38 -2.01
N ALA A 22 3.25 1.60 -2.04
CA ALA A 22 2.57 2.44 -1.06
C ALA A 22 1.43 1.65 -0.42
N ILE A 23 1.28 1.79 0.90
CA ILE A 23 0.14 1.24 1.63
C ILE A 23 -0.80 2.38 1.99
N ILE A 24 -2.05 2.28 1.55
CA ILE A 24 -3.09 3.29 1.80
C ILE A 24 -4.13 2.66 2.72
N THR A 25 -4.37 3.26 3.88
CA THR A 25 -5.37 2.76 4.82
C THR A 25 -6.30 3.87 5.32
N ALA A 26 -7.58 3.54 5.43
CA ALA A 26 -8.60 4.42 6.01
C ALA A 26 -8.48 4.53 7.54
N ARG A 27 -7.69 3.65 8.18
CA ARG A 27 -7.51 3.60 9.63
C ARG A 27 -6.76 4.84 10.15
N ASN A 28 -7.13 5.28 11.36
CA ASN A 28 -6.45 6.38 12.05
C ASN A 28 -5.05 5.97 12.51
N ALA A 29 -4.20 6.99 12.69
CA ALA A 29 -2.81 6.87 13.10
C ALA A 29 -2.53 6.15 14.44
N PRO A 30 -3.47 5.66 15.28
CA PRO A 30 -3.14 4.73 16.37
C PRO A 30 -3.22 3.25 15.96
N SER A 31 -4.11 2.89 15.02
CA SER A 31 -4.29 1.49 14.56
C SER A 31 -3.25 1.04 13.53
N HIS A 32 -2.26 1.90 13.28
CA HIS A 32 -1.14 1.74 12.37
C HIS A 32 -0.04 0.78 12.83
N GLU A 33 0.21 0.65 14.14
CA GLU A 33 1.29 -0.19 14.69
C GLU A 33 1.12 -1.62 14.21
N ARG A 34 -0.10 -2.15 14.26
CA ARG A 34 -0.39 -3.53 13.82
C ARG A 34 -0.02 -3.76 12.34
N VAL A 35 -0.26 -2.79 11.47
CA VAL A 35 0.06 -2.92 10.04
C VAL A 35 1.57 -2.90 9.84
N ILE A 36 2.27 -1.98 10.50
CA ILE A 36 3.73 -1.87 10.45
C ILE A 36 4.37 -3.14 10.99
N THR A 37 3.97 -3.59 12.19
CA THR A 37 4.47 -4.83 12.81
C THR A 37 4.24 -6.05 11.92
N THR A 38 3.06 -6.16 11.28
CA THR A 38 2.78 -7.31 10.40
C THR A 38 3.69 -7.31 9.16
N LEU A 39 3.94 -6.14 8.57
CA LEU A 39 4.82 -6.01 7.41
C LEU A 39 6.28 -6.29 7.78
N GLU A 40 6.72 -5.78 8.94
CA GLU A 40 8.04 -6.05 9.49
C GLU A 40 8.25 -7.54 9.76
N ASP A 41 7.28 -8.21 10.40
CA ASP A 41 7.30 -9.66 10.65
C ASP A 41 7.39 -10.48 9.35
N TRP A 42 6.77 -10.00 8.27
CA TRP A 42 6.84 -10.64 6.95
C TRP A 42 8.13 -10.29 6.18
N GLY A 43 8.97 -9.40 6.72
CA GLY A 43 10.17 -8.91 6.05
C GLY A 43 9.87 -8.06 4.82
N VAL A 44 8.69 -7.42 4.79
CA VAL A 44 8.23 -6.55 3.70
C VAL A 44 8.27 -5.10 4.17
N SER A 45 8.97 -4.26 3.43
CA SER A 45 8.97 -2.81 3.64
C SER A 45 8.11 -2.14 2.56
N ALA A 46 7.12 -1.36 2.98
CA ALA A 46 6.48 -0.40 2.09
C ALA A 46 7.37 0.84 1.98
N ASN A 47 7.51 1.40 0.79
CA ASN A 47 8.29 2.63 0.60
C ASN A 47 7.56 3.83 1.20
N GLU A 48 6.23 3.83 1.13
CA GLU A 48 5.37 4.89 1.61
C GLU A 48 4.14 4.30 2.31
N THR A 49 3.67 4.93 3.38
CA THR A 49 2.44 4.52 4.07
C THR A 49 1.57 5.74 4.36
N PHE A 50 0.33 5.71 3.91
CA PHE A 50 -0.64 6.80 4.02
C PHE A 50 -1.80 6.40 4.93
N PHE A 51 -1.92 7.10 6.06
CA PHE A 51 -3.04 6.99 7.00
C PHE A 51 -4.03 8.11 6.73
N LEU A 52 -5.17 7.78 6.15
CA LEU A 52 -6.10 8.78 5.63
C LEU A 52 -6.94 9.44 6.73
N GLY A 53 -7.10 8.79 7.88
CA GLY A 53 -7.82 9.35 9.02
C GLY A 53 -9.23 9.86 8.71
N GLY A 54 -9.96 9.15 7.84
CA GLY A 54 -11.28 9.56 7.34
C GLY A 54 -11.27 10.37 6.04
N MET A 55 -10.10 10.73 5.49
CA MET A 55 -9.99 11.29 4.14
C MET A 55 -10.39 10.24 3.09
N LYS A 56 -11.07 10.69 2.03
CA LYS A 56 -11.38 9.84 0.87
C LYS A 56 -10.09 9.36 0.18
N LYS A 57 -10.05 8.07 -0.17
CA LYS A 57 -8.93 7.44 -0.90
C LYS A 57 -8.67 8.11 -2.26
N ASP A 58 -9.71 8.57 -2.93
CA ASP A 58 -9.61 9.15 -4.29
C ASP A 58 -8.65 10.34 -4.33
N ARG A 59 -8.60 11.14 -3.25
CA ARG A 59 -7.68 12.27 -3.14
C ARG A 59 -6.22 11.85 -3.13
N ILE A 60 -5.88 10.78 -2.40
CA ILE A 60 -4.50 10.31 -2.38
C ILE A 60 -4.15 9.60 -3.69
N LEU A 61 -5.08 8.84 -4.28
CA LEU A 61 -4.86 8.15 -5.54
C LEU A 61 -4.64 9.13 -6.70
N ALA A 62 -5.40 10.22 -6.77
CA ALA A 62 -5.23 11.27 -7.77
C ALA A 62 -3.86 11.97 -7.68
N ARG A 63 -3.25 12.01 -6.49
CA ARG A 63 -1.94 12.63 -6.27
C ARG A 63 -0.78 11.66 -6.45
N LEU A 64 -0.90 10.45 -5.91
CA LEU A 64 0.10 9.39 -5.99
C LEU A 64 0.21 8.86 -7.43
N LYS A 65 -0.91 8.79 -8.16
CA LYS A 65 -1.02 8.28 -9.53
C LYS A 65 -0.28 6.93 -9.70
N PRO A 66 -0.67 5.90 -8.92
CA PRO A 66 -0.01 4.62 -9.01
C PRO A 66 -0.28 3.98 -10.38
N HIS A 67 0.72 3.26 -10.90
CA HIS A 67 0.54 2.48 -12.12
C HIS A 67 -0.45 1.32 -11.94
N MET A 68 -0.61 0.82 -10.72
CA MET A 68 -1.56 -0.22 -10.34
C MET A 68 -2.03 0.00 -8.90
N PHE A 69 -3.33 -0.18 -8.66
CA PHE A 69 -3.94 -0.14 -7.33
C PHE A 69 -4.61 -1.48 -7.01
N PHE A 70 -4.40 -1.97 -5.79
CA PHE A 70 -4.94 -3.25 -5.31
C PHE A 70 -5.81 -3.00 -4.10
N ASP A 71 -7.02 -3.54 -4.10
CA ASP A 71 -7.92 -3.50 -2.95
C ASP A 71 -8.77 -4.76 -2.91
N ASP A 72 -9.18 -5.15 -1.72
CA ASP A 72 -9.97 -6.35 -1.46
C ASP A 72 -11.48 -6.05 -1.49
N GLN A 73 -11.86 -4.78 -1.37
CA GLN A 73 -13.26 -4.35 -1.46
C GLN A 73 -13.54 -3.73 -2.81
N LYS A 74 -14.50 -4.29 -3.54
CA LYS A 74 -14.95 -3.73 -4.84
C LYS A 74 -15.39 -2.27 -4.76
N SER A 75 -15.96 -1.85 -3.63
CA SER A 75 -16.35 -0.45 -3.39
C SER A 75 -15.18 0.52 -3.34
N HIS A 76 -13.94 0.04 -3.20
CA HIS A 76 -12.72 0.85 -3.30
C HIS A 76 -12.12 0.86 -4.71
N LEU A 77 -12.67 0.11 -5.65
CA LEU A 77 -12.16 -0.04 -7.01
C LEU A 77 -12.93 0.85 -7.99
N GLU A 78 -13.16 2.09 -7.58
CA GLU A 78 -13.74 3.13 -8.40
C GLU A 78 -12.72 4.26 -8.50
N SER A 79 -12.23 4.55 -9.70
CA SER A 79 -11.48 5.79 -9.96
C SER A 79 -12.47 6.81 -10.51
N GLU A 80 -12.64 7.95 -9.84
CA GLU A 80 -13.45 9.07 -10.35
C GLU A 80 -13.00 9.50 -11.76
N ALA A 81 -11.71 9.34 -12.08
CA ALA A 81 -11.14 9.69 -13.38
C ALA A 81 -11.00 8.50 -14.35
N GLY A 82 -11.23 7.26 -13.89
CA GLY A 82 -11.14 6.04 -14.71
C GLY A 82 -9.73 5.71 -15.25
N ASP A 83 -8.69 6.39 -14.77
CA ASP A 83 -7.33 6.37 -15.34
C ASP A 83 -6.33 5.50 -14.58
N ILE A 84 -6.72 4.94 -13.44
CA ILE A 84 -5.87 4.09 -12.60
C ILE A 84 -6.27 2.63 -12.82
N PRO A 85 -5.35 1.77 -13.29
CA PRO A 85 -5.57 0.32 -13.32
C PRO A 85 -5.81 -0.21 -11.91
N MET A 86 -6.99 -0.80 -11.69
CA MET A 86 -7.44 -1.30 -10.40
C MET A 86 -7.62 -2.81 -10.43
N VAL A 87 -7.13 -3.50 -9.41
CA VAL A 87 -7.14 -4.96 -9.31
C VAL A 87 -7.88 -5.35 -8.02
N HIS A 88 -8.95 -6.12 -8.19
CA HIS A 88 -9.66 -6.72 -7.08
C HIS A 88 -8.91 -7.94 -6.56
N ILE A 89 -8.54 -7.94 -5.28
CA ILE A 89 -7.99 -9.10 -4.60
C ILE A 89 -9.12 -9.78 -3.82
N PRO A 90 -9.73 -10.85 -4.34
CA PRO A 90 -10.80 -11.51 -3.61
C PRO A 90 -10.29 -12.01 -2.27
N PHE A 91 -10.99 -11.65 -1.19
CA PHE A 91 -10.73 -12.21 0.13
C PHE A 91 -10.76 -13.74 0.05
N GLY A 92 -9.66 -14.37 0.45
CA GLY A 92 -9.55 -15.81 0.55
C GLY A 92 -10.24 -16.36 1.81
N ILE A 93 -9.59 -17.32 2.47
CA ILE A 93 -10.09 -17.93 3.70
C ILE A 93 -10.14 -16.85 4.80
N ALA A 94 -11.35 -16.55 5.30
CA ALA A 94 -11.52 -15.72 6.48
C ALA A 94 -10.86 -16.41 7.69
N ASN A 95 -10.12 -15.63 8.50
CA ASN A 95 -9.60 -16.15 9.76
C ASN A 95 -10.77 -16.69 10.61
N LYS A 96 -10.64 -17.91 11.12
CA LYS A 96 -11.62 -18.47 12.06
C LYS A 96 -11.67 -17.54 13.28
N ILE A 97 -12.89 -17.20 13.71
CA ILE A 97 -13.09 -16.59 15.01
C ILE A 97 -12.65 -17.64 16.04
N ILE A 98 -11.62 -17.32 16.81
CA ILE A 98 -11.25 -18.12 17.97
C ILE A 98 -12.21 -17.68 19.07
N GLU A 99 -13.13 -18.57 19.48
CA GLU A 99 -13.95 -18.41 20.69
C GLU A 99 -13.10 -18.61 21.96
#